data_AF-A0AAU8FNW1-F1
#
_entry.id   AF-A0AAU8FNW1-F1
#
_cell.length_a   1.000
_cell.length_b   1.000
_cell.length_c   1.000
_cell.angle_alpha   90.00
_cell.angle_beta   90.00
_cell.angle_gamma   90.00
#
_symmetry.space_group_name_H-M   'P 1'
#
loop_
_entity.id
_entity.type
_entity.pdbx_description
1 polymer ?
#
loop_
_entity_poly.entity_id
_entity_poly.type
_entity_poly.pdbx_seq_one_letter_code
_entity_poly.pdbx_strand_id
1 'polypeptide(L)' 'MKKQEQIIEELSSAGLVKDKNDLSFKLTDDELIVNGEKQPADLHQKLKAKYLKSDAGKGFEMYYNYNGRWGYSTRTR' A
#
# COMPACT_ATOMS: atom_id res chain seq x y z
N MET A 1 -7.22 -2.35 14.33
CA MET A 1 -6.53 -1.25 13.61
C MET A 1 -6.30 -1.68 12.18
N LYS A 2 -7.04 -1.12 11.20
CA LYS A 2 -6.88 -1.49 9.79
C LYS A 2 -5.92 -0.49 9.12
N LYS A 3 -4.62 -0.81 9.09
CA LYS A 3 -3.59 0.02 8.42
C LYS A 3 -3.96 0.33 6.96
N GLN A 4 -4.72 -0.55 6.32
CA GLN A 4 -5.25 -0.37 4.96
C GLN A 4 -6.15 0.87 4.86
N GLU A 5 -7.14 1.04 5.74
CA GLU A 5 -8.08 2.17 5.67
C GLU A 5 -7.36 3.52 5.72
N GLN A 6 -6.32 3.63 6.56
CA GLN A 6 -5.53 4.86 6.65
C GLN A 6 -4.75 5.16 5.36
N ILE A 7 -4.23 4.14 4.67
CA ILE A 7 -3.60 4.32 3.36
C ILE A 7 -4.64 4.78 2.35
N ILE A 8 -5.82 4.16 2.35
CA ILE A 8 -6.92 4.53 1.45
C ILE A 8 -7.30 6.00 1.63
N GLU A 9 -7.39 6.47 2.89
CA GLU A 9 -7.65 7.87 3.19
C GLU A 9 -6.54 8.80 2.70
N GLU A 10 -5.27 8.46 2.91
CA GLU A 10 -4.16 9.28 2.37
C GLU A 10 -4.15 9.31 0.85
N LEU A 11 -4.35 8.17 0.20
CA LEU A 11 -4.39 8.10 -1.26
C LEU A 11 -5.61 8.86 -1.83
N SER A 12 -6.75 8.80 -1.14
CA SER A 12 -7.94 9.56 -1.50
C SER A 12 -7.74 11.06 -1.30
N SER A 13 -7.11 11.46 -0.18
CA SER A 13 -6.74 12.86 0.08
C SER A 13 -5.70 13.38 -0.91
N ALA A 14 -4.85 12.51 -1.45
CA ALA A 14 -3.91 12.83 -2.53
C ALA A 14 -4.56 12.86 -3.93
N GLY A 15 -5.87 12.54 -4.04
CA GLY A 15 -6.58 12.48 -5.31
C GLY A 15 -6.26 11.26 -6.17
N LEU A 16 -5.53 10.28 -5.63
CA LEU A 16 -5.16 9.04 -6.32
C LEU A 16 -6.29 8.01 -6.31
N VAL A 17 -7.23 8.15 -5.37
CA VAL A 17 -8.39 7.27 -5.21
C VAL A 17 -9.66 8.10 -5.24
N LYS A 18 -10.47 7.82 -6.25
CA LYS A 18 -11.81 8.41 -6.39
C LYS A 18 -12.82 7.65 -5.53
N ASP A 19 -12.81 6.32 -5.62
CA ASP A 19 -13.77 5.46 -4.94
C ASP A 19 -13.08 4.37 -4.14
N LYS A 20 -13.50 4.19 -2.88
CA LYS A 20 -12.99 3.12 -2.01
C LYS A 20 -13.49 1.73 -2.44
N ASN A 21 -14.61 1.66 -3.19
CA ASN A 21 -15.22 0.41 -3.65
C ASN A 21 -14.44 -0.25 -4.80
N ASP A 22 -13.92 0.55 -5.73
CA ASP A 22 -13.11 0.09 -6.86
C ASP A 22 -11.60 0.32 -6.65
N LEU A 23 -11.21 0.70 -5.44
CA LEU A 23 -9.80 0.88 -5.12
C LEU A 23 -9.10 -0.47 -5.10
N SER A 24 -8.03 -0.57 -5.88
CA SER A 24 -7.01 -1.61 -5.71
C SER A 24 -5.65 -0.97 -5.41
N PHE A 25 -4.90 -1.48 -4.43
CA PHE A 25 -3.52 -1.05 -4.25
C PHE A 25 -2.62 -2.19 -3.79
N LYS A 26 -1.35 -2.08 -4.18
CA LYS A 26 -0.24 -2.94 -3.79
C LYS A 26 0.87 -2.04 -3.26
N LEU A 27 1.17 -2.15 -1.98
CA LEU A 27 2.29 -1.48 -1.33
C LEU A 27 3.30 -2.54 -0.90
N THR A 28 4.45 -2.61 -1.56
CA THR A 28 5.56 -3.51 -1.21
C THR A 28 6.82 -2.72 -0.89
N ASP A 29 7.89 -3.42 -0.52
CA ASP A 29 9.21 -2.81 -0.28
C ASP A 29 9.80 -2.14 -1.53
N ASP A 30 9.46 -2.68 -2.71
CA ASP A 30 10.02 -2.30 -4.01
C ASP A 30 9.14 -1.32 -4.81
N GLU A 31 7.82 -1.42 -4.69
CA GLU A 31 6.92 -0.61 -5.51
C GLU A 31 5.57 -0.34 -4.83
N LEU A 32 4.94 0.74 -5.27
CA LEU A 32 3.58 1.09 -4.94
C LEU A 32 2.77 1.18 -6.21
N ILE A 33 1.69 0.40 -6.30
CA ILE A 33 0.73 0.43 -7.41
C ILE A 33 -0.62 0.78 -6.81
N VAL A 34 -1.29 1.77 -7.39
CA VAL A 34 -2.63 2.21 -6.98
C VAL A 34 -3.48 2.24 -8.24
N ASN A 35 -4.60 1.51 -8.24
CA ASN A 35 -5.52 1.35 -9.36
C ASN A 35 -4.84 0.89 -10.67
N GLY A 36 -3.81 0.04 -10.54
CA GLY A 36 -3.01 -0.42 -11.68
C GLY A 36 -1.91 0.55 -12.13
N GLU A 37 -1.86 1.76 -11.58
CA GLU A 37 -0.85 2.76 -11.90
C GLU A 37 0.31 2.73 -10.91
N LYS A 38 1.54 2.61 -11.41
CA LYS A 38 2.76 2.63 -10.60
C LYS A 38 3.01 4.05 -10.11
N GLN A 39 3.05 4.20 -8.79
CA GLN A 39 3.23 5.47 -8.11
C GLN A 39 4.71 5.87 -8.07
N PRO A 40 4.99 7.18 -7.97
CA PRO A 40 6.36 7.67 -7.87
C PRO A 40 7.05 7.21 -6.59
N ALA A 41 8.38 7.08 -6.66
CA ALA A 41 9.22 6.63 -5.56
C ALA A 41 9.06 7.49 -4.29
N ASP A 42 8.83 8.80 -4.42
CA ASP A 42 8.56 9.71 -3.31
C ASP A 42 7.34 9.29 -2.47
N LEU A 43 6.23 8.98 -3.14
CA LEU A 43 4.98 8.55 -2.50
C LEU A 43 5.17 7.16 -1.87
N HIS A 44 5.83 6.26 -2.61
CA HIS A 44 6.17 4.93 -2.14
C HIS A 44 7.01 4.97 -0.86
N GLN A 45 8.08 5.78 -0.83
CA GLN A 45 8.94 5.91 0.35
C GLN A 45 8.19 6.48 1.56
N LYS A 46 7.35 7.51 1.37
CA LYS A 46 6.51 8.07 2.44
C LYS A 46 5.58 7.02 3.04
N LEU A 47 4.83 6.31 2.20
CA LEU A 47 3.86 5.31 2.65
C LEU A 47 4.56 4.08 3.25
N LYS A 48 5.67 3.63 2.65
CA LYS A 48 6.51 2.56 3.19
C LYS A 48 7.01 2.90 4.58
N ALA A 49 7.63 4.06 4.78
CA ALA A 49 8.16 4.46 6.09
C ALA A 49 7.05 4.57 7.17
N LYS A 50 5.85 5.00 6.76
CA LYS A 50 4.71 5.20 7.67
C LYS A 50 4.00 3.90 8.03
N TYR A 51 3.77 3.02 7.05
CA TYR A 51 2.92 1.83 7.20
C TYR A 51 3.69 0.51 7.17
N LEU A 52 4.75 0.41 6.36
CA LEU A 52 5.66 -0.74 6.29
C LEU A 52 6.86 -0.50 7.22
N LYS A 53 6.60 -0.25 8.51
CA LYS A 53 7.68 -0.18 9.51
C LYS A 53 8.33 -1.55 9.60
N SER A 54 9.55 -1.67 9.06
CA SER A 54 10.38 -2.87 9.15
C SER A 54 10.83 -3.09 10.60
N ASP A 55 10.01 -3.79 11.37
CA ASP A 55 10.48 -4.43 12.59
C ASP A 55 11.35 -5.64 12.18
N ALA A 56 12.65 -5.55 12.46
CA ALA A 56 13.62 -6.65 12.37
C ALA A 56 13.77 -7.32 10.97
N GLY A 57 14.07 -6.54 9.92
CA GLY A 57 14.53 -7.09 8.64
C GLY A 57 13.48 -7.82 7.79
N LYS A 58 12.21 -7.79 8.20
CA LYS A 58 11.09 -8.35 7.44
C LYS A 58 10.56 -7.32 6.45
N GLY A 59 10.44 -7.73 5.19
CA GLY A 59 9.70 -6.98 4.18
C GLY A 59 8.22 -7.13 4.45
N PHE A 60 7.48 -6.02 4.48
CA PHE A 60 6.03 -6.07 4.61
C PHE A 60 5.41 -5.73 3.26
N GLU A 61 4.36 -6.45 2.92
CA GLU A 61 3.62 -6.29 1.68
C GLU A 61 2.15 -6.17 2.02
N MET A 62 1.50 -5.13 1.52
CA MET A 62 0.10 -4.89 1.78
C MET A 62 -0.66 -4.82 0.47
N TYR A 63 -1.70 -5.64 0.41
CA TYR A 63 -2.55 -5.79 -0.75
C TYR A 63 -3.98 -5.43 -0.37
N TYR A 64 -4.64 -4.67 -1.23
CA TYR A 64 -6.06 -4.36 -1.09
C TYR A 64 -6.72 -4.46 -2.46
N ASN A 65 -7.71 -5.35 -2.57
CA ASN A 65 -8.46 -5.64 -3.80
C ASN A 65 -7.57 -5.81 -5.06
N TYR A 66 -6.34 -6.27 -4.88
CA TYR A 66 -5.35 -6.34 -5.95
C TYR A 66 -5.24 -7.80 -6.42
N ASN A 67 -5.68 -8.09 -7.65
CA ASN A 67 -5.75 -9.46 -8.19
C ASN A 67 -6.50 -10.45 -7.28
N GLY A 68 -7.60 -10.01 -6.65
CA GLY A 68 -8.37 -10.82 -5.70
C GLY A 68 -7.65 -11.06 -4.36
N ARG A 69 -6.49 -10.44 -4.13
CA ARG A 69 -5.74 -10.50 -2.86
C ARG A 69 -6.01 -9.26 -2.04
N TRP A 70 -6.31 -9.50 -0.77
CA TRP A 70 -6.53 -8.49 0.24
C TRP A 70 -5.93 -9.02 1.54
N GLY A 71 -4.98 -8.29 2.11
CA GLY A 71 -4.28 -8.75 3.30
C GLY A 71 -2.91 -8.13 3.49
N TYR A 72 -2.27 -8.57 4.57
CA TYR A 72 -0.94 -8.17 4.97
C TYR A 72 -0.05 -9.41 4.95
N SER A 73 1.01 -9.37 4.17
CA SER A 73 1.99 -10.44 4.05
C SER A 73 3.32 -9.96 4.61
N THR A 74 3.98 -10.85 5.35
CA THR A 74 5.37 -10.67 5.77
C THR A 74 6.25 -11.51 4.86
N ARG A 75 7.09 -10.86 4.07
CA ARG A 75 8.17 -11.52 3.37
C ARG A 75 9.38 -11.58 4.29
N THR A 76 9.70 -12.77 4.77
CA THR A 76 11.01 -13.04 5.37
C THR A 76 12.03 -12.94 4.24
N ARG A 77 12.98 -12.00 4.33
CA ARG A 77 14.14 -11.97 3.44
C ARG A 77 15.09 -13.10 3.80
#